data_AF-A0A143ZEB2-F1
#
_entry.id   AF-A0A143ZEB2-F1
#
_cell.length_a   1.000
_cell.length_b   1.000
_cell.length_c   1.000
_cell.angle_alpha   90.00
_cell.angle_beta   90.00
_cell.angle_gamma   90.00
#
_symmetry.space_group_name_H-M   'P 1'
#
loop_
_entity.id
_entity.type
_entity.pdbx_description
1 polymer ?
#
loop_
_entity_poly.entity_id
_entity_poly.type
_entity_poly.pdbx_seq_one_letter_code
_entity_poly.pdbx_strand_id
1 'polypeptide(L)'
;MIGIDTNVLLRFLMTDNAEQNQSAVAFFRSRSAADPAYISTFVFAEACWVLSRSYGFKNHDIATLFEGLMASREIVFEDSDVIKGVFSSDEFAKIDIADVLIAGFAKQAGCENIVTFDRKAARLIPGMELLA
;
A
#
# COMPACT_ATOMS: atom_id res chain seq x y z
N MET A 1 6.87 11.25 15.88
CA MET A 1 6.52 10.31 14.80
C MET A 1 7.13 8.97 15.13
N ILE A 2 6.44 7.87 14.83
CA ILE A 2 6.90 6.51 15.11
C ILE A 2 6.60 5.59 13.92
N GLY A 3 7.61 4.87 13.43
CA GLY A 3 7.44 3.86 12.38
C GLY A 3 6.72 2.62 12.89
N ILE A 4 5.84 2.04 12.08
CA ILE A 4 5.17 0.78 12.39
C ILE A 4 5.56 -0.31 11.41
N ASP A 5 5.41 -1.55 11.85
CA ASP A 5 5.59 -2.74 11.03
C ASP A 5 4.25 -3.18 10.41
N THR A 6 4.30 -4.00 9.35
CA THR A 6 3.15 -4.53 8.61
C THR A 6 2.20 -5.29 9.54
N ASN A 7 2.74 -6.06 10.50
CA ASN A 7 1.90 -6.78 11.45
C ASN A 7 1.06 -5.84 12.33
N VAL A 8 1.59 -4.70 12.80
CA VAL A 8 0.85 -3.73 13.63
C VAL A 8 -0.27 -3.11 12.80
N LEU A 9 0.02 -2.74 11.56
CA LEU A 9 -0.98 -2.21 10.63
C LEU A 9 -2.09 -3.22 10.36
N LEU A 10 -1.74 -4.48 10.07
CA LEU A 10 -2.74 -5.53 9.83
C LEU A 10 -3.60 -5.80 11.06
N ARG A 11 -3.01 -5.78 12.27
CA ARG A 11 -3.79 -5.94 13.52
C ARG A 11 -4.70 -4.76 13.80
N PHE A 12 -4.36 -3.57 13.33
CA PHE A 12 -5.27 -2.44 13.39
C PHE A 12 -6.46 -2.61 12.43
N LEU A 13 -6.19 -3.06 11.20
CA LEU A 13 -7.20 -3.18 10.15
C LEU A 13 -8.11 -4.40 10.34
N MET A 14 -7.58 -5.51 10.85
CA MET A 14 -8.27 -6.79 10.97
C MET A 14 -8.58 -7.11 12.43
N THR A 15 -9.75 -7.72 12.68
CA THR A 15 -10.19 -8.18 14.01
C THR A 15 -9.97 -9.68 14.20
N ASP A 16 -8.92 -10.23 13.59
CA ASP A 16 -8.61 -11.66 13.61
C ASP A 16 -7.85 -12.10 14.88
N ASN A 17 -7.21 -11.16 15.57
CA ASN A 17 -6.67 -11.34 16.92
C ASN A 17 -7.16 -10.20 17.82
N ALA A 18 -8.08 -10.50 18.73
CA ALA A 18 -8.75 -9.48 19.55
C ALA A 18 -7.79 -8.68 20.46
N GLU A 19 -6.82 -9.35 21.09
CA GLU A 19 -5.88 -8.70 22.02
C GLU A 19 -4.91 -7.77 21.29
N GLN A 20 -4.36 -8.24 20.16
CA GLN A 20 -3.47 -7.43 19.33
C GLN A 20 -4.23 -6.31 18.63
N ASN A 21 -5.47 -6.55 18.19
CA ASN A 21 -6.32 -5.51 17.62
C ASN A 21 -6.62 -4.41 18.65
N GLN A 22 -6.98 -4.77 19.88
CA GLN A 22 -7.21 -3.79 20.94
C GLN A 22 -5.96 -2.93 21.20
N SER A 23 -4.79 -3.57 21.23
CA SER A 23 -3.51 -2.89 21.42
C SER A 23 -3.19 -1.93 20.26
N ALA A 24 -3.38 -2.38 19.01
CA ALA A 24 -3.16 -1.57 17.82
C ALA A 24 -4.14 -0.39 17.74
N VAL A 25 -5.43 -0.61 18.02
CA VAL A 25 -6.44 0.46 18.08
C VAL A 25 -6.10 1.50 19.15
N ALA A 26 -5.71 1.06 20.35
CA ALA A 26 -5.27 1.98 21.40
C ALA A 26 -4.03 2.78 20.99
N PHE A 27 -3.06 2.13 20.33
CA PHE A 27 -1.88 2.78 19.78
C PHE A 27 -2.24 3.88 18.78
N PHE A 28 -3.04 3.56 17.73
CA PHE A 28 -3.44 4.55 16.72
C PHE A 28 -4.29 5.69 17.31
N ARG A 29 -5.17 5.40 18.26
CA ARG A 29 -5.95 6.44 18.97
C ARG A 29 -5.08 7.38 19.82
N SER A 30 -3.91 6.93 20.26
CA SER A 30 -2.97 7.76 21.01
C SER A 30 -2.10 8.67 20.13
N ARG A 31 -2.10 8.45 18.79
CA ARG A 31 -1.33 9.26 17.84
C ARG A 31 -1.99 10.61 17.63
N SER A 32 -1.24 11.55 17.07
CA SER A 32 -1.72 12.89 16.74
C SER A 32 -0.91 13.46 15.57
N ALA A 33 -1.31 14.61 15.03
CA ALA A 33 -0.52 15.30 14.00
C ALA A 33 0.91 15.65 14.44
N ALA A 34 1.16 15.85 15.75
CA ALA A 34 2.49 16.13 16.28
C ALA A 34 3.32 14.86 16.53
N ASP A 35 2.66 13.71 16.68
CA ASP A 35 3.31 12.41 16.87
C ASP A 35 2.57 11.31 16.08
N PRO A 36 2.66 11.33 14.74
CA PRO A 36 1.91 10.41 13.89
C PRO A 36 2.58 9.03 13.82
N ALA A 37 1.79 8.02 13.43
CA ALA A 37 2.30 6.75 12.96
C ALA A 37 2.80 6.89 11.52
N TYR A 38 4.01 6.41 11.26
CA TYR A 38 4.64 6.42 9.94
C TYR A 38 4.54 5.04 9.30
N ILE A 39 4.01 5.02 8.08
CA ILE A 39 3.88 3.82 7.25
C ILE A 39 4.82 3.99 6.06
N SER A 40 5.87 3.17 6.01
CA SER A 40 6.77 3.13 4.86
C SER A 40 6.08 2.52 3.64
N THR A 41 6.62 2.78 2.47
CA THR A 41 6.15 2.17 1.22
C THR A 41 6.23 0.65 1.29
N PHE A 42 7.27 0.09 1.92
CA PHE A 42 7.40 -1.36 2.11
C PHE A 42 6.28 -1.94 2.99
N VAL A 43 5.97 -1.28 4.10
CA VAL A 43 4.88 -1.69 5.00
C VAL A 43 3.53 -1.61 4.28
N PHE A 44 3.32 -0.56 3.49
CA PHE A 44 2.13 -0.44 2.64
C PHE A 44 2.04 -1.58 1.60
N ALA A 45 3.12 -1.83 0.85
CA ALA A 45 3.15 -2.85 -0.19
C ALA A 45 2.91 -4.25 0.37
N GLU A 46 3.55 -4.59 1.48
CA GLU A 46 3.37 -5.88 2.15
C GLU A 46 1.94 -6.02 2.69
N ALA A 47 1.39 -4.96 3.30
CA ALA A 47 0.00 -4.97 3.78
C ALA A 47 -0.99 -5.21 2.63
N CYS A 48 -0.81 -4.53 1.48
CA CYS A 48 -1.63 -4.77 0.28
C CYS A 48 -1.56 -6.23 -0.17
N TRP A 49 -0.36 -6.80 -0.23
CA TRP A 49 -0.15 -8.20 -0.61
C TRP A 49 -0.84 -9.16 0.36
N VAL A 50 -0.68 -8.96 1.68
CA VAL A 50 -1.33 -9.80 2.70
C VAL A 50 -2.85 -9.68 2.64
N LEU A 51 -3.40 -8.46 2.52
CA LEU A 51 -4.84 -8.23 2.43
C LEU A 51 -5.44 -8.93 1.20
N SER A 52 -4.78 -8.82 0.05
CA SER A 52 -5.22 -9.49 -1.17
C SER A 52 -5.11 -11.01 -1.05
N ARG A 53 -3.96 -11.52 -0.62
CA ARG A 53 -3.63 -12.94 -0.70
C ARG A 53 -4.19 -13.77 0.44
N SER A 54 -4.14 -13.26 1.66
CA SER A 54 -4.56 -13.98 2.87
C SER A 54 -5.99 -13.67 3.28
N TYR A 55 -6.44 -12.43 3.08
CA TYR A 55 -7.80 -12.01 3.47
C TYR A 55 -8.78 -11.90 2.29
N GLY A 56 -8.31 -12.06 1.05
CA GLY A 56 -9.16 -12.09 -0.14
C GLY A 56 -9.74 -10.73 -0.53
N PHE A 57 -9.16 -9.63 -0.04
CA PHE A 57 -9.60 -8.29 -0.40
C PHE A 57 -9.34 -8.04 -1.89
N LYS A 58 -10.29 -7.41 -2.55
CA LYS A 58 -10.09 -6.94 -3.93
C LYS A 58 -9.38 -5.60 -3.88
N ASN A 59 -8.68 -5.24 -4.96
CA ASN A 59 -7.89 -4.02 -5.01
C ASN A 59 -8.72 -2.76 -4.69
N HIS A 60 -9.97 -2.68 -5.17
CA HIS A 60 -10.87 -1.56 -4.82
C HIS A 60 -11.18 -1.44 -3.31
N ASP A 61 -11.31 -2.56 -2.59
CA ASP A 61 -11.51 -2.57 -1.14
C ASP A 61 -10.23 -2.09 -0.43
N ILE A 62 -9.07 -2.52 -0.93
CA ILE A 62 -7.76 -2.08 -0.43
C ILE A 62 -7.57 -0.58 -0.64
N ALA A 63 -7.86 -0.05 -1.83
CA ALA A 63 -7.79 1.38 -2.11
C ALA A 63 -8.68 2.18 -1.17
N THR A 64 -9.96 1.79 -1.06
CA THR A 64 -10.92 2.48 -0.16
C THR A 64 -10.42 2.50 1.29
N LEU A 65 -9.87 1.39 1.76
CA LEU A 65 -9.32 1.27 3.11
C LEU A 65 -8.15 2.23 3.33
N PHE A 66 -7.18 2.24 2.42
CA PHE A 66 -5.98 3.06 2.55
C PHE A 66 -6.23 4.55 2.27
N GLU A 67 -7.16 4.90 1.38
CA GLU A 67 -7.63 6.29 1.21
C GLU A 67 -8.21 6.84 2.52
N GLY A 68 -8.99 6.02 3.24
CA GLY A 68 -9.47 6.36 4.58
C GLY A 68 -8.36 6.62 5.58
N LEU A 69 -7.31 5.77 5.58
CA LEU A 69 -6.14 5.97 6.43
C LEU A 69 -5.34 7.22 6.05
N MET A 70 -5.18 7.50 4.75
CA MET A 70 -4.46 8.68 4.25
C MET A 70 -5.18 10.00 4.54
N ALA A 71 -6.47 9.97 4.86
CA ALA A 71 -7.24 11.15 5.27
C ALA A 71 -7.04 11.52 6.77
N SER A 72 -6.46 10.62 7.56
CA SER A 72 -6.17 10.84 8.99
C SER A 72 -4.94 11.73 9.17
N ARG A 73 -4.94 12.56 10.22
CA ARG A 73 -3.77 13.38 10.61
C ARG A 73 -2.81 12.61 11.50
N GLU A 74 -3.27 11.49 12.06
CA GLU A 74 -2.56 10.62 12.97
C GLU A 74 -1.65 9.63 12.24
N ILE A 75 -1.77 9.55 10.91
CA ILE A 75 -1.05 8.61 10.04
C ILE A 75 -0.36 9.38 8.92
N VAL A 76 0.91 9.07 8.69
CA VAL A 76 1.71 9.61 7.59
C VAL A 76 2.24 8.45 6.77
N PHE A 77 2.05 8.52 5.45
CA PHE A 77 2.59 7.56 4.50
C PHE A 77 3.84 8.13 3.83
N GLU A 78 4.84 7.27 3.66
CA GLU A 78 5.96 7.50 2.74
C GLU A 78 5.45 7.60 1.30
N ASP A 79 5.94 8.58 0.55
CA ASP A 79 5.61 8.79 -0.87
C ASP A 79 4.09 8.77 -1.16
N SER A 80 3.31 9.49 -0.35
CA SER A 80 1.85 9.51 -0.44
C SER A 80 1.30 9.85 -1.82
N ASP A 81 2.04 10.64 -2.60
CA ASP A 81 1.63 11.02 -3.96
C ASP A 81 1.73 9.84 -4.94
N VAL A 82 2.76 9.00 -4.81
CA VAL A 82 2.89 7.77 -5.60
C VAL A 82 1.80 6.79 -5.22
N ILE A 83 1.57 6.59 -3.91
CA ILE A 83 0.53 5.67 -3.42
C ILE A 83 -0.86 6.09 -3.92
N LYS A 84 -1.20 7.39 -3.88
CA LYS A 84 -2.47 7.90 -4.45
C LYS A 84 -2.54 7.72 -5.96
N GLY A 85 -1.42 7.89 -6.65
CA GLY A 85 -1.32 7.63 -8.08
C GLY A 85 -1.63 6.17 -8.43
N VAL A 86 -1.21 5.22 -7.59
CA VAL A 86 -1.51 3.79 -7.76
C VAL A 86 -3.00 3.50 -7.69
N PHE A 87 -3.74 4.11 -6.75
CA PHE A 87 -5.19 3.90 -6.64
C PHE A 87 -6.00 4.49 -7.81
N SER A 88 -5.45 5.50 -8.48
CA SER A 88 -6.11 6.20 -9.60
C SER A 88 -5.87 5.53 -10.96
N SER A 89 -5.10 4.45 -11.00
CA SER A 89 -4.68 3.77 -12.24
C SER A 89 -5.76 2.79 -12.73
N ASP A 90 -6.01 2.75 -14.04
CA ASP A 90 -6.98 1.81 -14.64
C ASP A 90 -6.52 0.34 -14.51
N GLU A 91 -5.21 0.15 -14.41
CA GLU A 91 -4.53 -1.13 -14.26
C GLU A 91 -4.72 -1.73 -12.87
N PHE A 92 -4.84 -0.87 -11.85
CA PHE A 92 -4.95 -1.24 -10.46
C PHE A 92 -6.07 -2.26 -10.22
N ALA A 93 -7.18 -2.21 -10.95
CA ALA A 93 -8.27 -3.19 -10.77
C ALA A 93 -7.92 -4.61 -11.26
N LYS A 94 -6.87 -4.78 -12.08
CA LYS A 94 -6.61 -5.99 -12.86
C LYS A 94 -5.27 -6.66 -12.57
N ILE A 95 -4.37 -6.01 -11.84
CA ILE A 95 -3.01 -6.48 -11.57
C ILE A 95 -2.62 -6.34 -10.09
N ASP A 96 -1.51 -6.94 -9.67
CA ASP A 96 -1.00 -6.81 -8.31
C ASP A 96 -0.62 -5.34 -8.03
N ILE A 97 -0.97 -4.87 -6.84
CA ILE A 97 -0.66 -3.51 -6.37
C ILE A 97 0.85 -3.31 -6.33
N ALA A 98 1.62 -4.35 -6.01
CA ALA A 98 3.08 -4.30 -5.99
C ALA A 98 3.66 -3.96 -7.38
N ASP A 99 3.10 -4.51 -8.46
CA ASP A 99 3.56 -4.23 -9.82
C ASP A 99 3.31 -2.76 -10.18
N VAL A 100 2.15 -2.21 -9.82
CA VAL A 100 1.83 -0.80 -10.06
C VAL A 100 2.71 0.13 -9.25
N LEU A 101 3.03 -0.24 -7.99
CA LEU A 101 3.98 0.51 -7.16
C LEU A 101 5.37 0.54 -7.79
N ILE A 102 5.90 -0.61 -8.24
CA ILE A 102 7.20 -0.68 -8.91
C ILE A 102 7.26 0.28 -10.11
N ALA A 103 6.21 0.31 -10.94
CA ALA A 103 6.10 1.25 -12.05
C ALA A 103 6.05 2.71 -11.59
N GLY A 104 5.25 3.01 -10.58
CA GLY A 104 5.13 4.35 -10.00
C GLY A 104 6.45 4.89 -9.48
N PHE A 105 7.18 4.09 -8.69
CA PHE A 105 8.47 4.49 -8.13
C PHE A 105 9.57 4.61 -9.17
N ALA A 106 9.62 3.71 -10.15
CA ALA A 106 10.59 3.83 -11.24
C ALA A 106 10.35 5.10 -12.06
N LYS A 107 9.08 5.43 -12.35
CA LYS A 107 8.72 6.69 -12.99
C LYS A 107 9.11 7.90 -12.14
N GLN A 108 8.87 7.86 -10.83
CA GLN A 108 9.30 8.92 -9.90
C GLN A 108 10.82 9.10 -9.89
N ALA A 109 11.58 8.00 -10.02
CA ALA A 109 13.03 8.01 -10.13
C ALA A 109 13.57 8.49 -11.49
N GLY A 110 12.69 8.78 -12.46
CA GLY A 110 13.06 9.24 -13.79
C GLY A 110 13.40 8.13 -14.78
N CYS A 111 13.04 6.87 -14.49
CA CYS A 111 13.15 5.80 -15.48
C CYS A 111 12.13 6.00 -16.60
N GLU A 112 12.60 5.91 -17.85
CA GLU A 112 11.71 5.99 -19.02
C GLU A 112 10.81 4.76 -19.12
N ASN A 113 11.38 3.58 -18.91
CA ASN A 113 10.71 2.29 -18.90
C ASN A 113 11.27 1.40 -17.78
N ILE A 114 10.53 0.36 -17.42
CA ILE A 114 10.97 -0.72 -16.55
C ILE A 114 10.76 -2.07 -17.21
N VAL A 115 11.58 -3.04 -16.86
CA VAL A 115 11.53 -4.37 -17.44
C VAL A 115 10.99 -5.39 -16.43
N THR A 116 10.23 -6.36 -16.92
CA THR A 116 9.67 -7.45 -16.11
C THR A 116 9.66 -8.76 -16.89
N PHE A 117 9.66 -9.90 -16.19
CA PHE A 117 9.37 -11.21 -16.79
C PHE A 117 7.89 -11.58 -16.69
N ASP A 118 7.09 -10.78 -15.97
CA ASP A 118 5.65 -10.99 -15.88
C ASP A 118 4.97 -10.45 -17.15
N ARG A 119 4.46 -11.39 -17.97
CA ARG A 119 3.76 -11.08 -19.22
C ARG A 119 2.48 -10.28 -19.01
N LYS A 120 1.79 -10.48 -17.89
CA LYS A 120 0.57 -9.76 -17.56
C LYS A 120 0.92 -8.32 -17.16
N ALA A 121 1.97 -8.11 -16.37
CA ALA A 121 2.47 -6.80 -16.01
C ALA A 121 2.92 -6.00 -17.22
N ALA A 122 3.79 -6.56 -18.06
CA ALA A 122 4.23 -5.92 -19.30
C ALA A 122 3.08 -5.57 -20.27
N ARG A 123 1.97 -6.31 -20.22
CA ARG A 123 0.81 -6.03 -21.07
C ARG A 123 -0.11 -4.96 -20.50
N LEU A 124 -0.27 -4.93 -19.18
CA LEU A 124 -1.28 -4.10 -18.54
C LEU A 124 -0.72 -2.78 -18.05
N ILE A 125 0.52 -2.71 -17.59
CA ILE A 125 1.09 -1.52 -16.95
C ILE A 125 1.85 -0.67 -17.98
N PRO A 126 1.44 0.59 -18.21
CA PRO A 126 2.16 1.50 -19.09
C PRO A 126 3.61 1.70 -18.64
N GLY A 127 4.56 1.56 -19.57
CA GLY A 127 5.99 1.70 -19.29
C GLY A 127 6.67 0.44 -18.73
N MET A 128 5.92 -0.65 -18.46
CA MET A 128 6.50 -1.97 -18.21
C MET A 128 6.69 -2.76 -19.51
N GLU A 129 7.92 -3.22 -19.75
CA GLU A 129 8.32 -3.99 -20.92
C GLU A 129 8.67 -5.43 -20.54
N LEU A 130 8.29 -6.39 -21.39
CA LEU A 130 8.68 -7.78 -21.17
C LEU A 130 10.14 -7.98 -21.58
N LEU A 131 10.98 -8.42 -20.64
CA LEU A 131 12.34 -8.85 -20.94
C LEU A 131 12.30 -10.28 -21.50
N ALA A 132 12.36 -10.42 -22.82
CA ALA A 132 12.24 -11.69 -23.53
C ALA A 132 13.27 -11.84 -24.65
#